data_AF-A0A1F2WRG1-F1
#
_entry.id   AF-A0A1F2WRG1-F1
#
_cell.length_a   1.000
_cell.length_b   1.000
_cell.length_c   1.000
_cell.angle_alpha   90.00
_cell.angle_beta   90.00
_cell.angle_gamma   90.00
#
_symmetry.space_group_name_H-M   'P 1'
#
loop_
_entity.id
_entity.type
_entity.pdbx_description
1 polymer ?
#
loop_
_entity_poly.entity_id
_entity_poly.type
_entity_poly.pdbx_seq_one_letter_code
_entity_poly.pdbx_strand_id
1 'polypeptide(L)'
;MHRQEGFTLIELMIVVLIIGILVGIAVPVFLAASGDAEAKRCASDRRTIKSASNVYASGNAGAYPVEADYRVLLDGYVEDIATIACPTGGTWADAAADGTVPLDLQCSIAEHNG
;
A
#
# COMPACT_ATOMS: atom_id res chain seq x y z
N MET A 1 21.79 -32.34 43.76
CA MET A 1 21.72 -30.91 44.13
C MET A 1 21.86 -30.10 42.85
N HIS A 2 20.78 -29.54 42.33
CA HIS A 2 20.83 -28.71 41.12
C HIS A 2 21.28 -27.29 41.52
N ARG A 3 22.49 -26.91 41.11
CA ARG A 3 23.01 -25.55 41.22
C ARG A 3 22.20 -24.69 40.26
N GLN A 4 21.35 -23.83 40.80
CA GLN A 4 20.67 -22.81 40.00
C GLN A 4 21.67 -21.68 39.81
N GLU A 5 22.20 -21.57 38.59
CA GLU A 5 23.04 -20.46 38.17
C GLU A 5 22.13 -19.26 37.92
N GLY A 6 22.21 -18.26 38.79
CA GLY A 6 21.43 -17.02 38.64
C GLY A 6 22.10 -16.07 37.64
N PHE A 7 21.30 -15.51 36.74
CA PHE A 7 21.72 -14.44 35.83
C PHE A 7 22.30 -13.25 36.60
N THR A 8 23.40 -12.68 36.13
CA THR A 8 23.98 -11.49 36.77
C THR A 8 23.23 -10.22 36.35
N LEU A 9 23.07 -9.26 37.27
CA LEU A 9 22.46 -7.96 36.97
C LEU A 9 23.19 -7.24 35.82
N ILE A 10 24.51 -7.33 35.78
CA ILE A 10 25.34 -6.70 34.73
C ILE A 10 25.10 -7.32 33.34
N GLU A 11 24.85 -8.62 33.28
CA GLU A 11 24.58 -9.33 32.03
C GLU A 11 23.24 -8.88 31.43
N LEU A 12 22.22 -8.70 32.27
CA LEU A 12 20.95 -8.11 31.82
C LEU A 12 21.13 -6.65 31.35
N MET A 13 21.95 -5.86 32.06
CA MET A 13 22.18 -4.44 31.72
C MET A 13 22.86 -4.25 30.37
N ILE A 14 23.86 -5.07 30.04
CA ILE A 14 24.56 -4.98 28.75
C ILE A 14 23.61 -5.38 27.60
N VAL A 15 22.75 -6.38 27.82
CA VAL A 15 21.78 -6.84 26.81
C VAL A 15 20.78 -5.74 26.45
N VAL A 16 20.18 -5.08 27.44
CA VAL A 16 19.22 -3.98 27.16
C VAL A 16 19.89 -2.77 26.51
N LEU A 17 21.15 -2.51 26.84
CA LEU A 17 21.95 -1.46 26.19
C LEU A 17 22.18 -1.76 24.70
N ILE A 18 22.55 -3.00 24.36
CA ILE A 18 22.75 -3.41 22.96
C ILE A 18 21.42 -3.38 22.19
N ILE A 19 20.33 -3.91 22.77
CA ILE A 19 19.00 -3.86 22.15
C ILE A 19 18.56 -2.40 21.91
N GLY A 20 18.81 -1.50 22.86
CA GLY A 20 18.50 -0.08 22.71
C GLY A 20 19.18 0.57 21.50
N ILE A 21 20.46 0.27 21.28
CA ILE A 21 21.21 0.76 20.11
C ILE A 21 20.63 0.21 18.81
N LEU A 22 20.35 -1.11 18.78
CA LEU A 22 19.80 -1.76 17.58
C LEU A 22 18.42 -1.21 17.22
N VAL A 23 17.52 -1.07 18.21
CA VAL A 23 16.16 -0.52 18.01
C VAL A 23 16.22 0.93 17.53
N GLY A 24 17.15 1.74 18.06
CA GLY A 24 17.34 3.13 17.65
C GLY A 24 17.63 3.31 16.16
N ILE A 25 18.34 2.35 15.54
CA ILE A 25 18.61 2.37 14.09
C ILE A 25 17.50 1.66 13.31
N ALA A 26 16.98 0.54 13.84
CA ALA A 26 16.04 -0.31 13.12
C ALA A 26 14.67 0.36 12.91
N VAL A 27 14.14 1.08 13.90
CA VAL A 27 12.81 1.71 13.82
C VAL A 27 12.69 2.73 12.69
N PRO A 28 13.55 3.76 12.57
CA PRO A 28 13.41 4.75 11.49
C PRO A 28 13.58 4.13 10.10
N VAL A 29 14.50 3.16 9.96
CA VAL A 29 14.70 2.43 8.69
C VAL A 29 13.46 1.63 8.32
N PHE A 30 12.87 0.93 9.30
CA PHE A 30 11.66 0.15 9.08
C PHE A 30 10.46 1.03 8.71
N LEU A 31 10.28 2.18 9.35
CA LEU A 31 9.21 3.12 9.02
C LEU A 31 9.34 3.67 7.61
N ALA A 32 10.55 4.07 7.19
CA ALA A 32 10.80 4.53 5.83
C ALA A 32 10.54 3.42 4.80
N ALA A 33 11.04 2.20 5.04
CA ALA A 33 10.83 1.07 4.15
C ALA A 33 9.35 0.68 4.03
N SER A 34 8.58 0.80 5.12
CA SER A 34 7.14 0.53 5.12
C SER A 34 6.39 1.58 4.30
N GLY A 35 6.69 2.86 4.46
CA GLY A 35 6.10 3.94 3.65
C GLY A 35 6.38 3.78 2.15
N ASP A 36 7.63 3.45 1.79
CA ASP A 36 8.01 3.17 0.40
C ASP A 36 7.26 1.97 -0.18
N ALA A 37 7.04 0.92 0.63
CA ALA A 37 6.31 -0.26 0.20
C ALA A 37 4.82 0.07 -0.03
N GLU A 38 4.23 0.89 0.82
CA GLU A 38 2.86 1.38 0.66
C GLU A 38 2.70 2.21 -0.62
N ALA A 39 3.60 3.16 -0.88
CA ALA A 39 3.58 3.97 -2.10
C ALA A 39 3.72 3.11 -3.37
N LYS A 40 4.64 2.12 -3.36
CA LYS A 40 4.81 1.18 -4.48
C LYS A 40 3.57 0.31 -4.70
N ARG A 41 2.94 -0.17 -3.62
CA ARG A 41 1.68 -0.92 -3.71
C ARG A 41 0.58 -0.06 -4.33
N CYS A 42 0.40 1.17 -3.84
CA CYS A 42 -0.55 2.14 -4.39
C CYS A 42 -0.31 2.36 -5.90
N ALA A 43 0.93 2.61 -6.31
CA ALA A 43 1.28 2.77 -7.72
C ALA A 43 0.99 1.52 -8.57
N SER A 44 1.24 0.32 -8.01
CA SER A 44 0.93 -0.95 -8.67
C SER A 44 -0.57 -1.16 -8.86
N ASP A 45 -1.36 -0.91 -7.81
CA ASP A 45 -2.82 -1.05 -7.83
C ASP A 45 -3.43 -0.09 -8.86
N ARG A 46 -3.02 1.19 -8.87
CA ARG A 46 -3.44 2.19 -9.86
C ARG A 46 -3.15 1.75 -11.29
N ARG A 47 -1.94 1.23 -11.55
CA ARG A 47 -1.55 0.76 -12.89
C ARG A 47 -2.40 -0.43 -13.33
N THR A 48 -2.69 -1.34 -12.41
CA THR A 48 -3.55 -2.50 -12.66
C THR A 48 -4.96 -2.06 -13.05
N ILE A 49 -5.54 -1.14 -12.27
CA ILE A 49 -6.87 -0.58 -12.53
C ILE A 49 -6.90 0.21 -13.85
N LYS A 50 -5.89 1.05 -14.11
CA LYS A 50 -5.78 1.80 -15.37
C LYS A 50 -5.68 0.87 -16.57
N SER A 51 -4.88 -0.19 -16.46
CA SER A 51 -4.77 -1.23 -17.48
C SER A 51 -6.12 -1.90 -17.73
N ALA A 52 -6.82 -2.30 -16.66
CA ALA A 52 -8.15 -2.89 -16.76
C ALA A 52 -9.18 -1.94 -17.41
N SER A 53 -9.11 -0.64 -17.11
CA SER A 53 -9.96 0.37 -17.74
C SER A 53 -9.76 0.44 -19.27
N ASN A 54 -8.51 0.28 -19.73
CA ASN A 54 -8.21 0.21 -21.17
C ASN A 54 -8.81 -1.04 -21.82
N VAL A 55 -8.71 -2.19 -21.14
CA VAL A 55 -9.29 -3.44 -21.64
C VAL A 55 -10.82 -3.34 -21.69
N TYR A 56 -11.44 -2.79 -20.65
CA TYR A 56 -12.88 -2.53 -20.63
C TYR A 56 -13.32 -1.65 -21.81
N ALA A 57 -12.64 -0.53 -22.04
CA ALA A 57 -12.98 0.39 -23.13
C ALA A 57 -12.89 -0.28 -24.52
N SER A 58 -11.97 -1.23 -24.70
CA SER A 58 -11.85 -2.00 -25.95
C SER A 58 -13.10 -2.83 -26.28
N GLY A 59 -13.82 -3.29 -25.26
CA GLY A 59 -15.08 -4.02 -25.41
C GLY A 59 -16.33 -3.13 -25.39
N ASN A 60 -16.19 -1.86 -24.98
CA ASN A 60 -17.30 -0.94 -24.72
C ASN A 60 -17.26 0.31 -25.61
N ALA A 61 -17.03 0.13 -26.91
CA ALA A 61 -17.01 1.20 -27.92
C ALA A 61 -16.08 2.40 -27.57
N GLY A 62 -15.01 2.16 -26.81
CA GLY A 62 -14.06 3.19 -26.39
C GLY A 62 -14.47 3.99 -25.15
N ALA A 63 -15.60 3.69 -24.52
CA ALA A 63 -16.03 4.35 -23.29
C ALA A 63 -15.38 3.71 -22.05
N TYR A 64 -14.79 4.53 -21.20
CA TYR A 64 -14.11 4.13 -19.97
C TYR A 64 -15.07 4.11 -18.77
N PRO A 65 -14.77 3.31 -17.73
CA PRO A 65 -15.53 3.35 -16.49
C PRO A 65 -15.34 4.70 -15.79
N VAL A 66 -16.43 5.26 -15.25
CA VAL A 66 -16.41 6.46 -14.41
C VAL A 66 -16.15 6.10 -12.94
N GLU A 67 -15.68 7.08 -12.15
CA GLU A 67 -15.35 6.89 -10.73
C GLU A 67 -16.50 6.29 -9.89
N ALA A 68 -17.76 6.63 -10.23
CA ALA A 68 -18.91 6.13 -9.48
C ALA A 68 -19.06 4.59 -9.57
N ASP A 69 -18.71 3.99 -10.71
CA ASP A 69 -19.09 2.61 -11.02
C ASP A 69 -17.89 1.71 -11.36
N TYR A 70 -16.65 2.23 -11.37
CA TYR A 70 -15.49 1.45 -11.83
C TYR A 70 -15.29 0.13 -11.06
N ARG A 71 -15.65 0.07 -9.77
CA ARG A 71 -15.51 -1.15 -8.97
C ARG A 71 -16.44 -2.26 -9.46
N VAL A 72 -17.64 -1.90 -9.90
CA VAL A 72 -18.61 -2.87 -10.44
C VAL A 72 -18.25 -3.23 -11.88
N LEU A 73 -17.88 -2.22 -12.69
CA LEU A 73 -17.56 -2.42 -14.10
C LEU A 73 -16.26 -3.21 -14.33
N LEU A 74 -15.31 -3.13 -13.39
CA LEU A 74 -14.01 -3.80 -13.48
C LEU A 74 -13.90 -5.11 -12.69
N ASP A 75 -14.98 -5.59 -12.06
CA ASP A 75 -14.98 -6.84 -11.26
C ASP A 75 -14.56 -8.07 -12.07
N GLY A 76 -14.87 -8.11 -13.37
CA GLY A 76 -14.42 -9.16 -14.28
C GLY A 76 -13.01 -8.97 -14.87
N TYR A 77 -12.33 -7.86 -14.56
CA TYR A 77 -11.03 -7.49 -15.14
C TYR A 77 -9.91 -7.43 -14.10
N VAL A 78 -10.24 -7.18 -12.83
CA VAL A 78 -9.27 -7.10 -11.73
C VAL A 78 -9.80 -7.92 -10.57
N GLU A 79 -9.00 -8.88 -10.12
CA GLU A 79 -9.31 -9.67 -8.93
C GLU A 79 -9.39 -8.76 -7.70
N ASP A 80 -10.38 -9.02 -6.84
CA ASP A 80 -10.57 -8.32 -5.57
C ASP A 80 -10.70 -6.79 -5.67
N ILE A 81 -11.15 -6.24 -6.82
CA ILE A 81 -11.31 -4.79 -7.04
C ILE A 81 -12.15 -4.12 -5.94
N ALA A 82 -13.11 -4.84 -5.36
CA ALA A 82 -13.95 -4.39 -4.27
C ALA A 82 -13.22 -4.19 -2.93
N THR A 83 -12.03 -4.76 -2.76
CA THR A 83 -11.20 -4.62 -1.54
C THR A 83 -9.91 -3.84 -1.77
N ILE A 84 -9.51 -3.63 -3.03
CA ILE A 84 -8.37 -2.76 -3.36
C ILE A 84 -8.67 -1.35 -2.86
N ALA A 85 -7.87 -0.92 -1.90
CA ALA A 85 -7.93 0.36 -1.22
C ALA A 85 -6.51 0.93 -1.12
N CYS A 86 -6.42 2.27 -1.06
CA CYS A 86 -5.14 2.90 -0.80
C CYS A 86 -4.67 2.54 0.62
N PRO A 87 -3.36 2.29 0.83
CA PRO A 87 -2.82 2.04 2.16
C PRO A 87 -3.12 3.15 3.16
N THR A 88 -2.89 2.86 4.44
CA THR A 88 -3.00 3.86 5.52
C THR A 88 -4.39 4.53 5.64
N GLY A 89 -5.43 3.89 5.08
CA GLY A 89 -6.82 4.38 5.10
C GLY A 89 -7.14 5.45 4.05
N GLY A 90 -6.27 5.63 3.04
CA GLY A 90 -6.50 6.56 1.95
C GLY A 90 -7.70 6.19 1.07
N THR A 91 -8.29 7.19 0.42
CA THR A 91 -9.35 7.01 -0.57
C THR A 91 -8.81 7.24 -1.98
N TRP A 92 -9.43 6.59 -2.96
CA TRP A 92 -9.15 6.83 -4.37
C TRP A 92 -10.08 7.92 -4.92
N ALA A 93 -9.56 8.78 -5.79
CA ALA A 93 -10.34 9.74 -6.57
C ALA A 93 -9.83 9.72 -8.01
N ASP A 94 -10.71 9.85 -9.01
CA ASP A 94 -10.30 9.94 -10.41
C ASP A 94 -10.11 11.41 -10.82
N ALA A 95 -8.98 11.72 -11.46
CA ALA A 95 -8.68 13.10 -11.84
C ALA A 95 -9.50 13.60 -13.05
N ALA A 96 -10.04 12.69 -13.86
CA ALA A 96 -10.78 13.04 -15.08
C ALA A 96 -12.30 12.92 -14.92
N ALA A 97 -12.79 11.90 -14.19
CA ALA A 97 -14.19 11.66 -13.82
C ALA A 97 -15.22 11.69 -14.98
N ASP A 98 -14.78 11.69 -16.24
CA ASP A 98 -15.64 11.92 -17.41
C ASP A 98 -15.89 10.68 -18.28
N GLY A 99 -15.20 9.57 -18.00
CA GLY A 99 -15.34 8.30 -18.75
C GLY A 99 -14.86 8.37 -20.20
N THR A 100 -14.19 9.45 -20.61
CA THR A 100 -13.65 9.63 -21.97
C THR A 100 -12.17 9.30 -22.06
N VAL A 101 -11.48 9.29 -20.92
CA VAL A 101 -10.07 8.93 -20.78
C VAL A 101 -9.90 7.73 -19.85
N PRO A 102 -8.76 7.02 -19.95
CA PRO A 102 -8.42 5.95 -19.00
C PRO A 102 -8.50 6.43 -17.55
N LEU A 103 -9.05 5.57 -16.70
CA LEU A 103 -9.19 5.84 -15.27
C LEU A 103 -7.80 6.08 -14.66
N ASP A 104 -7.58 7.24 -14.05
CA ASP A 104 -6.33 7.60 -13.38
C ASP A 104 -6.62 7.94 -11.92
N LEU A 105 -6.86 6.88 -11.14
CA LEU A 105 -7.09 7.00 -9.71
C LEU A 105 -5.87 7.60 -9.04
N GLN A 106 -6.06 8.61 -8.22
CA GLN A 106 -5.06 9.17 -7.31
C GLN A 106 -5.48 8.84 -5.88
N CYS A 107 -4.50 8.57 -5.01
CA CYS A 107 -4.77 8.39 -3.59
C CYS A 107 -4.85 9.76 -2.89
N SER A 108 -5.70 9.87 -1.87
CA SER A 108 -5.78 11.06 -1.01
C SER A 108 -4.49 11.37 -0.24
N ILE A 109 -3.61 10.37 -0.07
CA ILE A 109 -2.31 10.51 0.58
C ILE A 109 -1.27 10.87 -0.49
N ALA A 110 -0.76 12.10 -0.43
CA ALA A 110 0.14 12.64 -1.45
C ALA A 110 1.42 11.82 -1.64
N GLU A 111 1.98 11.27 -0.55
CA GLU A 111 3.22 10.46 -0.59
C GLU A 111 3.05 9.17 -1.42
N HIS A 112 1.81 8.68 -1.57
CA HIS A 112 1.51 7.46 -2.33
C HIS A 112 1.29 7.73 -3.84
N ASN A 113 1.31 8.99 -4.28
CA ASN A 113 1.09 9.37 -5.67
C ASN A 113 2.38 9.59 -6.48
N GLY A 114 3.54 9.41 -5.85
CA GLY A 114 4.87 9.57 -6.44
C GLY A 114 5.30 8.45 -7.39
#